data_AF-A0A7W0Y5J7-F1
#
_entry.id   AF-A0A7W0Y5J7-F1
#
_cell.length_a   1.000
_cell.length_b   1.000
_cell.length_c   1.000
_cell.angle_alpha   90.00
_cell.angle_beta   90.00
_cell.angle_gamma   90.00
#
_symmetry.space_group_name_H-M   'P 1'
#
loop_
_entity.id
_entity.type
_entity.pdbx_description
1 polymer ?
#
loop_
_entity_poly.entity_id
_entity_poly.type
_entity_poly.pdbx_seq_one_letter_code
_entity_poly.pdbx_strand_id
1 'polypeptide(L)'
;MPSRRRLVIVALCTAGLVVAWKARRDPTPASTIGRDLRVNALIRDHHRAQLDALALDAYPRWVLANPTRLCPETLEELMPYAPATARVTDPWEHRYHFGCNGPDPDIAQLWVQSAGPDTTFGTGDDLWSARR
;
A
#
# COMPACT_ATOMS: atom_id res chain seq x y z
N MET A 1 -72.77 62.07 -3.75
CA MET A 1 -72.28 62.23 -2.36
C MET A 1 -72.93 61.14 -1.50
N PRO A 2 -72.27 60.44 -0.55
CA PRO A 2 -70.90 60.51 -0.01
C PRO A 2 -70.04 59.27 -0.39
N SER A 3 -68.74 59.39 -0.67
CA SER A 3 -67.55 59.34 0.22
C SER A 3 -66.92 57.94 0.40
N ARG A 4 -65.90 57.70 -0.45
CA ARG A 4 -64.55 57.14 -0.18
C ARG A 4 -64.37 56.21 1.02
N ARG A 5 -63.77 55.04 0.76
CA ARG A 5 -62.36 54.72 1.12
C ARG A 5 -61.89 53.49 0.33
N ARG A 6 -60.91 53.70 -0.55
CA ARG A 6 -60.21 52.64 -1.29
C ARG A 6 -59.18 52.03 -0.35
N LEU A 7 -59.30 50.73 -0.08
CA LEU A 7 -58.24 49.97 0.58
C LEU A 7 -57.32 49.42 -0.52
N VAL A 8 -56.11 49.94 -0.59
CA VAL A 8 -55.02 49.41 -1.43
C VAL A 8 -54.33 48.34 -0.60
N ILE A 9 -54.56 47.07 -0.91
CA ILE A 9 -53.81 45.95 -0.32
C ILE A 9 -52.55 45.78 -1.16
N VAL A 10 -51.42 46.18 -0.60
CA VAL A 10 -50.08 45.97 -1.16
C VAL A 10 -49.76 44.48 -1.05
N ALA A 11 -49.62 43.83 -2.19
CA ALA A 11 -49.14 42.45 -2.31
C ALA A 11 -47.67 42.39 -1.89
N LEU A 12 -47.39 41.79 -0.75
CA LEU A 12 -46.03 41.46 -0.31
C LEU A 12 -45.56 40.20 -1.07
N CYS A 13 -44.75 40.42 -2.10
CA CYS A 13 -43.88 39.41 -2.67
C CYS A 13 -42.79 39.06 -1.65
N THR A 14 -42.92 37.95 -0.93
CA THR A 14 -41.81 37.34 -0.18
C THR A 14 -41.26 36.15 -0.96
N ALA A 15 -40.77 36.43 -2.17
CA ALA A 15 -39.90 35.52 -2.90
C ALA A 15 -38.46 36.00 -2.72
N GLY A 16 -37.64 35.19 -2.06
CA GLY A 16 -36.18 35.34 -2.06
C GLY A 16 -35.59 35.72 -0.71
N LEU A 17 -35.09 34.70 0.01
CA LEU A 17 -33.67 34.57 0.35
C LEU A 17 -33.49 33.30 1.20
N VAL A 18 -33.44 32.15 0.52
CA VAL A 18 -32.73 30.98 1.06
C VAL A 18 -31.51 30.79 0.16
N VAL A 19 -30.53 31.69 0.28
CA VAL A 19 -29.21 31.45 -0.29
C VAL A 19 -28.37 30.81 0.81
N ALA A 20 -28.25 29.50 0.69
CA ALA A 20 -27.40 28.65 1.49
C ALA A 20 -25.95 29.15 1.47
N TRP A 21 -25.48 29.77 2.54
CA TRP A 21 -24.05 29.93 2.84
C TRP A 21 -23.65 28.99 3.97
N LYS A 22 -23.91 27.70 3.78
CA LYS A 22 -23.10 26.68 4.44
C LYS A 22 -21.95 26.35 3.50
N ALA A 23 -21.02 27.30 3.38
CA ALA A 23 -19.69 27.02 2.87
C ALA A 23 -19.02 26.05 3.87
N ARG A 24 -19.39 24.78 3.77
CA ARG A 24 -18.55 23.68 4.21
C ARG A 24 -17.24 23.91 3.46
N ARG A 25 -16.19 24.27 4.20
CA ARG A 25 -14.84 24.11 3.71
C ARG A 25 -14.69 22.61 3.49
N ASP A 26 -14.98 22.14 2.29
CA ASP A 26 -14.53 20.81 1.88
C ASP A 26 -13.01 20.85 2.06
N PRO A 27 -12.42 20.01 2.93
CA PRO A 27 -10.98 19.93 3.00
C PRO A 27 -10.48 19.54 1.61
N THR A 28 -9.62 20.38 1.06
CA THR A 28 -9.01 20.25 -0.27
C THR A 28 -8.49 18.82 -0.51
N PRO A 29 -8.59 18.27 -1.73
CA PRO A 29 -8.03 16.95 -2.10
C PRO A 29 -6.53 16.79 -1.80
N ALA A 30 -5.78 17.89 -1.66
CA ALA A 30 -4.36 17.87 -1.29
C ALA A 30 -4.08 17.18 0.06
N SER A 31 -4.99 17.27 1.03
CA SER A 31 -4.81 16.62 2.34
C SER A 31 -4.99 15.10 2.28
N THR A 32 -5.83 14.61 1.37
CA THR A 32 -6.05 13.19 1.10
C THR A 32 -4.88 12.60 0.32
N ILE A 33 -4.48 13.25 -0.78
CA ILE A 33 -3.33 12.82 -1.61
C ILE A 33 -2.04 12.72 -0.78
N GLY A 34 -1.77 13.71 0.08
CA GLY A 34 -0.59 13.70 0.94
C GLY A 34 -0.60 12.61 2.02
N ARG A 35 -1.79 12.18 2.48
CA ARG A 35 -1.94 11.06 3.42
C ARG A 35 -1.73 9.73 2.69
N ASP A 36 -2.33 9.57 1.52
CA ASP A 36 -2.27 8.34 0.72
C ASP A 36 -0.83 8.02 0.28
N LEU A 37 -0.06 9.04 -0.13
CA LEU A 37 1.36 8.86 -0.48
C LEU A 37 2.21 8.37 0.70
N ARG A 38 1.94 8.85 1.92
CA ARG A 38 2.67 8.41 3.13
C ARG A 38 2.32 6.97 3.52
N VAL A 39 1.03 6.60 3.43
CA VAL A 39 0.58 5.23 3.70
C VAL A 39 1.23 4.26 2.72
N ASN A 40 1.26 4.58 1.43
CA ASN A 40 1.90 3.75 0.41
C ASN A 40 3.42 3.62 0.64
N ALA A 41 4.10 4.68 1.06
CA ALA A 41 5.52 4.59 1.42
C ALA A 41 5.73 3.63 2.60
N LEU A 42 4.93 3.76 3.66
CA LEU A 42 5.01 2.89 4.84
C LEU A 42 4.76 1.41 4.49
N ILE A 43 3.76 1.14 3.63
CA ILE A 43 3.48 -0.23 3.16
C ILE A 43 4.69 -0.79 2.43
N ARG A 44 5.27 -0.04 1.50
CA ARG A 44 6.47 -0.49 0.76
C ARG A 44 7.68 -0.72 1.67
N ASP A 45 7.89 0.14 2.66
CA ASP A 45 9.02 0.00 3.59
C ASP A 45 8.84 -1.22 4.50
N HIS A 46 7.63 -1.40 5.05
CA HIS A 46 7.30 -2.61 5.81
C HIS A 46 7.45 -3.87 4.95
N HIS A 47 7.05 -3.78 3.68
CA HIS A 47 7.15 -4.89 2.74
C HIS A 47 8.58 -5.26 2.40
N ARG A 48 9.46 -4.29 2.16
CA ARG A 48 10.89 -4.56 1.96
C ARG A 48 11.50 -5.25 3.17
N ALA A 49 11.12 -4.86 4.39
CA ALA A 49 11.58 -5.53 5.59
C ALA A 49 11.13 -7.01 5.65
N GLN A 50 9.97 -7.36 5.09
CA GLN A 50 9.53 -8.76 4.95
C GLN A 50 10.44 -9.53 3.98
N LEU A 51 10.73 -8.96 2.81
CA LEU A 51 11.61 -9.56 1.81
C LEU A 51 13.02 -9.78 2.38
N ASP A 52 13.55 -8.78 3.09
CA ASP A 52 14.86 -8.86 3.72
C ASP A 52 14.89 -9.88 4.87
N ALA A 53 13.82 -9.97 5.68
CA ALA A 53 13.73 -10.99 6.73
C ALA A 53 13.80 -12.42 6.17
N LEU A 54 13.27 -12.66 4.96
CA LEU A 54 13.40 -13.95 4.29
C LEU A 54 14.80 -14.17 3.72
N ALA A 55 15.28 -13.20 2.93
CA ALA A 55 16.53 -13.33 2.16
C ALA A 55 17.80 -13.22 3.01
N LEU A 56 17.81 -12.30 3.98
CA LEU A 56 19.02 -11.94 4.74
C LEU A 56 19.05 -12.58 6.13
N ASP A 57 17.90 -12.92 6.71
CA ASP A 57 17.85 -13.49 8.06
C ASP A 57 17.45 -14.97 8.09
N ALA A 58 16.35 -15.35 7.44
CA ALA A 58 15.85 -16.72 7.48
C ALA A 58 16.72 -17.67 6.64
N TYR A 59 17.07 -17.25 5.42
CA TYR A 59 17.81 -18.08 4.48
C TYR A 59 19.21 -18.49 4.96
N PRO A 60 20.07 -17.62 5.52
CA PRO A 60 21.37 -18.07 6.05
C PRO A 60 21.24 -19.13 7.14
N ARG A 61 20.22 -19.02 8.00
CA ARG A 61 19.95 -20.03 9.03
C ARG A 61 19.44 -21.34 8.43
N TRP A 62 18.61 -21.25 7.39
CA TRP A 62 18.19 -22.42 6.63
C TRP A 62 19.38 -23.13 5.96
N VAL A 63 20.32 -22.39 5.36
CA VAL A 63 21.53 -22.96 4.72
C VAL A 63 22.38 -23.73 5.74
N LEU A 64 22.58 -23.18 6.94
CA LEU A 64 23.31 -23.85 8.02
C LEU A 64 22.63 -25.16 8.46
N ALA A 65 21.29 -25.22 8.40
CA ALA A 65 20.52 -26.42 8.72
C ALA A 65 20.40 -27.41 7.56
N ASN A 66 20.69 -26.97 6.32
CA ASN A 66 20.53 -27.75 5.09
C ASN A 66 21.82 -27.72 4.24
N PRO A 67 22.97 -28.21 4.76
CA PRO A 67 24.28 -28.02 4.13
C PRO A 67 24.43 -28.71 2.76
N THR A 68 23.56 -29.65 2.42
CA THR A 68 23.55 -30.36 1.14
C THR A 68 22.69 -29.69 0.07
N ARG A 69 21.96 -28.62 0.41
CA ARG A 69 21.06 -27.90 -0.48
C ARG A 69 21.42 -26.42 -0.52
N LEU A 70 21.62 -25.91 -1.73
CA LEU A 70 21.91 -24.49 -1.96
C LEU A 70 20.66 -23.65 -2.15
N CYS A 71 19.48 -24.26 -2.28
CA CYS A 71 18.24 -23.51 -2.46
C CYS A 71 17.04 -24.24 -1.85
N PRO A 72 16.16 -23.54 -1.11
CA PRO A 72 14.87 -24.11 -0.75
C PRO A 72 14.05 -24.39 -2.02
N GLU A 73 13.20 -25.41 -1.98
CA GLU A 73 12.24 -25.69 -3.04
C GLU A 73 11.01 -24.77 -2.92
N THR A 74 10.72 -24.31 -1.70
CA THR A 74 9.61 -23.41 -1.40
C THR A 74 9.98 -22.39 -0.32
N LEU A 75 9.33 -21.21 -0.31
CA LEU A 75 9.57 -20.22 0.75
C LEU A 75 9.06 -20.68 2.12
N GLU A 76 8.12 -21.62 2.18
CA GLU A 76 7.63 -22.22 3.42
C GLU A 76 8.75 -22.86 4.24
N GLU A 77 9.78 -23.40 3.58
CA GLU A 77 10.95 -23.98 4.26
C GLU A 77 11.72 -22.95 5.09
N LEU A 78 11.58 -21.66 4.79
CA LEU A 78 12.24 -20.58 5.53
C LEU A 78 11.44 -20.16 6.77
N MET A 79 10.14 -20.45 6.84
CA MET A 79 9.26 -19.99 7.92
C MET A 79 9.69 -20.43 9.33
N PRO A 80 10.25 -21.63 9.56
CA PRO A 80 10.77 -22.01 10.87
C PRO A 80 11.93 -21.12 11.35
N TYR A 81 12.62 -20.46 10.42
CA TYR A 81 13.72 -19.55 10.71
C TYR A 81 13.25 -18.10 10.71
N ALA A 82 12.28 -17.74 9.88
CA ALA A 82 11.80 -16.37 9.78
C ALA A 82 11.16 -15.84 11.09
N PRO A 83 11.13 -14.51 11.32
CA PRO A 83 10.35 -13.95 12.42
C PRO A 83 8.87 -14.30 12.26
N ALA A 84 8.12 -14.38 13.36
CA ALA A 84 6.70 -14.77 13.33
C ALA A 84 5.80 -13.83 12.49
N THR A 85 6.28 -12.62 12.18
CA THR A 85 5.63 -11.65 11.30
C THR A 85 5.91 -11.90 9.81
N ALA A 86 6.88 -12.76 9.48
CA ALA A 86 7.21 -13.13 8.11
C ALA A 86 6.04 -13.86 7.44
N ARG A 87 5.86 -13.62 6.14
CA ARG A 87 4.85 -14.29 5.30
C ARG A 87 5.51 -14.74 4.00
N VAL A 88 4.89 -15.70 3.32
CA VAL A 88 5.27 -16.16 1.96
C VAL A 88 4.47 -15.46 0.86
N THR A 89 3.53 -14.62 1.26
CA THR A 89 2.70 -13.79 0.39
C THR A 89 2.92 -12.32 0.70
N ASP A 90 2.72 -11.48 -0.31
CA ASP A 90 2.72 -10.04 -0.16
C ASP A 90 1.39 -9.49 0.41
N PRO A 91 1.32 -8.20 0.77
CA PRO A 91 0.11 -7.54 1.26
C PRO A 91 -1.06 -7.54 0.27
N TRP A 92 -0.81 -7.88 -0.99
CA TRP A 92 -1.82 -8.02 -2.04
C TRP A 92 -2.19 -9.48 -2.29
N GLU A 93 -1.81 -10.39 -1.38
CA GLU A 93 -2.12 -11.82 -1.38
C GLU A 93 -1.45 -12.62 -2.51
N HIS A 94 -0.43 -12.07 -3.17
CA HIS A 94 0.37 -12.80 -4.17
C HIS A 94 1.55 -13.49 -3.52
N ARG A 95 1.90 -14.69 -4.01
CA ARG A 95 3.13 -15.35 -3.58
C ARG A 95 4.35 -14.62 -4.13
N TYR A 96 5.38 -14.53 -3.31
CA TYR A 96 6.66 -14.01 -3.78
C TYR A 96 7.28 -14.91 -4.84
N HIS A 97 7.96 -14.29 -5.80
CA HIS A 97 8.97 -14.96 -6.61
C HIS A 97 10.28 -15.01 -5.84
N PHE A 98 11.02 -16.10 -6.01
CA PHE A 98 12.33 -16.23 -5.41
C PHE A 98 13.25 -17.07 -6.28
N GLY A 99 14.53 -16.95 -6.02
CA GLY A 99 15.52 -17.84 -6.59
C GLY A 99 16.81 -17.74 -5.80
N CYS A 100 17.65 -18.75 -6.01
CA CYS A 100 19.00 -18.76 -5.49
C CYS A 100 20.00 -18.56 -6.64
N ASN A 101 21.24 -18.25 -6.28
CA ASN A 101 22.30 -17.79 -7.17
C ASN A 101 22.16 -16.29 -7.44
N GLY A 102 22.73 -15.50 -6.52
CA GLY A 102 23.05 -14.11 -6.81
C GLY A 102 24.09 -14.03 -7.95
N PRO A 103 24.54 -12.83 -8.32
CA PRO A 103 25.57 -12.65 -9.36
C PRO A 103 26.89 -13.36 -9.02
N ASP A 104 27.11 -13.70 -7.75
CA ASP A 104 28.29 -14.40 -7.26
C ASP A 104 27.99 -15.91 -7.06
N PRO A 105 28.62 -16.82 -7.83
CA PRO A 105 28.40 -18.25 -7.72
C PRO A 105 28.99 -18.86 -6.44
N ASP A 106 29.91 -18.16 -5.76
CA ASP A 106 30.59 -18.66 -4.56
C ASP A 106 29.84 -18.27 -3.28
N ILE A 107 28.82 -17.41 -3.38
CA ILE A 107 28.04 -16.95 -2.24
C ILE A 107 26.59 -17.43 -2.40
N ALA A 108 26.18 -18.35 -1.53
CA ALA A 108 24.79 -18.74 -1.39
C ALA A 108 23.93 -17.52 -1.06
N GLN A 109 23.12 -17.09 -2.03
CA GLN A 109 22.24 -15.93 -1.90
C GLN A 109 20.84 -16.32 -2.35
N LEU A 110 19.84 -15.86 -1.61
CA LEU A 110 18.44 -15.90 -1.97
C LEU A 110 18.02 -14.48 -2.34
N TRP A 111 17.34 -14.32 -3.47
CA TRP A 111 16.58 -13.12 -3.77
C TRP A 111 15.08 -13.43 -3.68
N VAL A 112 14.32 -12.46 -3.21
CA VAL A 112 12.85 -12.55 -3.11
C VAL A 112 12.26 -11.29 -3.73
N GLN A 113 11.21 -11.46 -4.53
CA GLN A 113 10.55 -10.42 -5.31
C GLN A 113 9.03 -10.47 -5.12
N SER A 114 8.42 -9.30 -5.02
CA SER A 114 6.96 -9.09 -5.14
C SER A 114 6.69 -8.24 -6.37
N ALA A 115 5.62 -8.56 -7.08
CA ALA A 115 5.12 -7.77 -8.20
C ALA A 115 4.50 -6.44 -7.74
N GLY A 116 4.27 -6.26 -6.43
CA GLY A 116 3.64 -5.06 -5.91
C GLY A 116 2.14 -4.97 -6.22
N PRO A 117 1.55 -3.77 -6.10
CA PRO A 117 0.11 -3.55 -6.28
C PRO A 117 -0.44 -3.89 -7.67
N ASP A 118 0.36 -3.80 -8.73
CA ASP A 118 -0.09 -3.99 -10.11
C ASP A 118 -0.10 -5.46 -10.56
N THR A 119 0.36 -6.37 -9.68
CA THR A 119 0.39 -7.81 -9.88
C THR A 119 1.25 -8.28 -11.06
N THR A 120 2.03 -7.37 -11.65
CA THR A 120 2.77 -7.59 -12.89
C THR A 120 4.27 -7.48 -12.63
N PHE A 121 5.00 -8.59 -12.72
CA PHE A 121 6.45 -8.55 -12.61
C PHE A 121 7.11 -7.78 -13.76
N GLY A 122 8.21 -7.11 -13.47
CA GLY A 122 8.99 -6.33 -14.42
C GLY A 122 8.53 -4.87 -14.56
N THR A 123 7.72 -4.38 -13.62
CA THR A 123 7.23 -3.00 -13.61
C THR A 123 7.95 -2.17 -12.54
N GLY A 124 7.59 -0.88 -12.45
CA GLY A 124 8.14 0.03 -11.43
C GLY A 124 7.62 -0.24 -10.02
N ASP A 125 6.62 -1.11 -9.88
CA ASP A 125 6.02 -1.49 -8.61
C ASP A 125 6.69 -2.72 -7.98
N ASP A 126 7.60 -3.37 -8.71
CA ASP A 126 8.39 -4.49 -8.22
C ASP A 126 9.20 -4.11 -6.96
N LEU A 127 9.11 -4.98 -5.95
CA LEU A 127 9.88 -4.87 -4.73
C LEU A 127 10.79 -6.08 -4.61
N TRP A 128 12.06 -5.83 -4.28
CA TRP A 128 13.12 -6.82 -4.16
C TRP A 128 13.70 -6.79 -2.75
N SER A 129 14.16 -7.94 -2.26
CA SER A 129 15.12 -7.99 -1.15
C SER A 129 16.39 -7.19 -1.52
N ALA A 130 17.03 -6.54 -0.56
CA ALA A 130 18.04 -5.49 -0.73
C ALA A 130 19.37 -5.90 -1.43
N ARG A 131 19.44 -7.07 -2.08
CA ARG A 131 20.59 -7.50 -2.88
C ARG A 131 20.15 -8.04 -4.24
N ARG A 132 20.61 -7.38 -5.30
CA ARG A 132 20.77 -7.94 -6.63
C ARG A 132 22.17 -7.62 -7.12
#